data_AF-K5VRL9-F1
#
_entry.id   AF-K5VRL9-F1
#
_cell.length_a   1.000
_cell.length_b   1.000
_cell.length_c   1.000
_cell.angle_alpha   90.00
_cell.angle_beta   90.00
_cell.angle_gamma   90.00
#
_symmetry.space_group_name_H-M   'P 1'
#
loop_
_entity.id
_entity.type
_entity.pdbx_description
1 polymer ?
#
loop_
_entity_poly.entity_id
_entity_poly.type
_entity_poly.pdbx_seq_one_letter_code
_entity_poly.pdbx_strand_id
1 'polypeptide(L)'
;LLAAFTAALRNALPQEEIGKPAKFSGDIEKAWDFIHQCEMYFLSKASQFPNDQAKIHFADSLMKDSGKKQPRKWATVKEKLYLLQGWPTWATHRQDFLEAYKTTDPKSKAMVELHQIVQKDHETVNEYNVHFNTLIAEAEIVNPDADGNLLQQYLRGLKESLARQLIAHMLINAALSQQMHLPTNSGTATTTSTSSTRDPNAMDVDALNTGQSGIKCYNCGKFGHISRECRQPR
;
A
#
# COMPACT_ATOMS: atom_id res chain seq x y z
N LEU A 1 1.51 49.99 13.33
CA LEU A 1 0.18 49.88 13.97
C LEU A 1 -0.08 48.48 14.51
N LEU A 2 0.06 47.41 13.72
CA LEU A 2 -0.05 46.01 14.18
C LEU A 2 0.90 45.64 15.34
N ALA A 3 2.16 46.11 15.32
CA ALA A 3 3.14 45.86 16.38
C ALA A 3 2.85 46.59 17.71
N ALA A 4 2.14 47.73 17.64
CA ALA A 4 1.74 48.49 18.83
C ALA A 4 0.48 47.89 19.47
N PHE A 5 -0.42 47.35 18.63
CA PHE A 5 -1.63 46.67 19.08
C PHE A 5 -1.32 45.34 19.77
N THR A 6 -0.32 44.59 19.29
CA THR A 6 0.16 43.36 19.95
C THR A 6 0.90 43.62 21.28
N ALA A 7 1.62 44.74 21.38
CA ALA A 7 2.24 45.15 22.65
C ALA A 7 1.19 45.57 23.70
N ALA A 8 0.12 46.25 23.29
CA ALA A 8 -0.97 46.64 24.18
C ALA A 8 -1.80 45.44 24.67
N LEU A 9 -2.07 44.45 23.80
CA LEU A 9 -2.78 43.22 24.19
C LEU A 9 -1.98 42.35 25.19
N ARG A 10 -0.63 42.36 25.10
CA ARG A 10 0.26 41.61 25.99
C ARG A 10 0.22 42.10 27.45
N ASN A 11 -0.05 43.38 27.66
CA ASN A 11 -0.14 43.98 29.00
C ASN A 11 -1.53 43.88 29.64
N ALA A 12 -2.56 43.47 28.89
CA ALA A 12 -3.95 43.46 29.33
C ALA A 12 -4.48 42.08 29.76
N LEU A 13 -3.73 41.00 29.51
CA LEU A 13 -4.15 39.65 29.88
C LEU A 13 -3.44 39.19 31.15
N PRO A 14 -4.17 38.62 32.13
CA PRO A 14 -3.57 37.97 33.29
C PRO A 14 -2.51 36.97 32.81
N GLN A 15 -1.28 37.10 33.31
CA GLN A 15 -0.22 36.13 33.08
C GLN A 15 -0.58 34.85 33.84
N GLU A 16 -1.47 34.02 33.26
CA GLU A 16 -1.55 32.63 33.69
C GLU A 16 -0.17 32.01 33.48
N GLU A 17 0.43 31.52 34.57
CA GLU A 17 1.73 30.87 34.54
C GLU A 17 1.66 29.62 33.67
N ILE A 18 1.94 29.77 32.38
CA ILE A 18 2.06 28.62 31.48
C ILE A 18 3.17 27.73 32.04
N GLY A 19 2.77 26.54 32.46
CA GLY A 19 3.65 25.53 33.02
C GLY A 19 4.78 25.18 32.05
N LYS A 20 5.95 24.82 32.60
CA LYS A 20 7.10 24.40 31.80
C LYS A 20 6.72 23.19 30.91
N PRO A 21 7.11 23.16 29.63
CA PRO A 21 6.78 22.04 28.74
C PRO A 21 7.25 20.70 29.30
N ALA A 22 6.51 19.64 28.99
CA ALA A 22 6.85 18.30 29.45
C ALA A 22 8.18 17.82 28.87
N LYS A 23 8.87 16.93 29.60
CA LYS A 23 10.09 16.28 29.12
C LYS A 23 9.74 15.35 27.95
N PHE A 24 10.53 15.40 26.88
CA PHE A 24 10.33 14.57 25.70
C PHE A 24 11.16 13.27 25.80
N SER A 25 10.49 12.12 25.76
CA SER A 25 11.11 10.79 25.86
C SER A 25 11.40 10.14 24.50
N GLY A 26 11.21 10.86 23.39
CA GLY A 26 11.40 10.32 22.04
C GLY A 26 10.16 9.63 21.48
N ASP A 27 8.98 9.94 22.02
CA ASP A 27 7.72 9.36 21.57
C ASP A 27 7.20 10.08 20.33
N ILE A 28 7.10 9.35 19.22
CA ILE A 28 6.86 9.92 17.89
C ILE A 28 5.48 10.60 17.83
N GLU A 29 4.46 9.98 18.42
CA GLU A 29 3.10 10.55 18.48
C GLU A 29 3.04 11.86 19.29
N LYS A 30 3.94 12.02 20.26
CA LYS A 30 4.00 13.22 21.13
C LYS A 30 5.00 14.26 20.65
N ALA A 31 5.68 14.01 19.51
CA ALA A 31 6.69 14.92 18.99
C ALA A 31 6.07 16.27 18.60
N TRP A 32 4.88 16.25 18.01
CA TRP A 32 4.16 17.47 17.64
C TRP A 32 3.70 18.26 18.87
N ASP A 33 3.07 17.57 19.84
CA ASP A 33 2.63 18.18 21.10
C ASP A 33 3.79 18.82 21.88
N PHE A 34 4.94 18.15 21.90
CA PHE A 34 6.14 18.68 22.55
C PHE A 34 6.60 20.00 21.92
N ILE A 35 6.66 20.07 20.59
CA ILE A 35 7.02 21.29 19.87
C ILE A 35 5.99 22.39 20.15
N HIS A 36 4.70 22.05 20.10
CA HIS A 36 3.63 23.01 20.37
C HIS A 36 3.75 23.60 21.79
N GLN A 37 3.99 22.76 22.80
CA GLN A 37 4.21 23.24 24.18
C GLN A 37 5.43 24.15 24.28
N CYS A 38 6.53 23.84 23.58
CA CYS A 38 7.71 24.69 23.54
C CYS A 38 7.40 26.06 22.92
N GLU A 39 6.67 26.09 21.80
CA GLU A 39 6.26 27.34 21.13
C GLU A 39 5.38 28.20 22.03
N MET A 40 4.38 27.61 22.68
CA MET A 40 3.52 28.32 23.63
C MET A 40 4.32 28.89 24.81
N TYR A 41 5.31 28.15 25.30
CA TYR A 41 6.20 28.62 26.36
C TYR A 41 7.10 29.78 25.91
N PHE A 42 7.65 29.72 24.69
CA PHE A 42 8.47 30.81 24.13
C PHE A 42 7.65 32.07 23.87
N LEU A 43 6.40 31.94 23.44
CA LEU A 43 5.49 33.07 23.25
C LEU A 43 5.13 33.73 24.58
N SER A 44 4.85 32.92 25.60
CA SER A 44 4.55 33.39 26.96
C SER A 44 5.73 34.13 27.60
N LYS A 45 6.93 33.55 27.50
CA LYS A 45 8.15 34.06 28.14
C LYS A 45 9.13 34.65 27.13
N ALA A 46 8.62 35.41 26.15
CA ALA A 46 9.43 35.97 25.06
C ALA A 46 10.64 36.79 25.54
N SER A 47 10.55 37.46 26.70
CA SER A 47 11.67 38.19 27.30
C SER A 47 12.84 37.31 27.76
N GLN A 48 12.61 36.03 28.04
CA GLN A 48 13.64 35.08 28.46
C GLN A 48 14.32 34.38 27.27
N PHE A 49 13.76 34.50 26.06
CA PHE A 49 14.23 33.85 24.85
C PHE A 49 14.52 34.87 23.73
N PRO A 50 15.58 35.69 23.88
CA PRO A 50 15.87 36.80 22.97
C PRO A 50 16.36 36.33 21.58
N ASN A 51 16.88 35.11 21.46
CA ASN A 51 17.38 34.55 20.21
C ASN A 51 16.91 33.10 20.00
N ASP A 52 16.98 32.62 18.77
CA ASP A 52 16.56 31.26 18.42
C ASP A 52 17.50 30.20 19.02
N GLN A 53 18.78 30.51 19.20
CA GLN A 53 19.73 29.64 19.88
C GLN A 53 19.27 29.28 21.30
N ALA A 54 18.77 30.25 22.08
CA ALA A 54 18.26 30.00 23.43
C ALA A 54 17.01 29.13 23.42
N LYS A 55 16.14 29.30 22.41
CA LYS A 55 14.96 28.44 22.21
C LYS A 55 15.37 26.99 21.91
N ILE A 56 16.32 26.81 21.00
CA ILE A 56 16.85 25.49 20.61
C ILE A 56 17.49 24.80 21.83
N HIS A 57 18.41 25.46 22.52
CA HIS A 57 19.03 24.89 23.73
C HIS A 57 18.01 24.52 24.80
N PHE A 58 16.96 25.33 24.99
CA PHE A 58 15.91 25.01 25.94
C PHE A 58 15.13 23.77 25.54
N ALA A 59 14.69 23.66 24.27
CA ALA A 59 14.01 22.48 23.77
C ALA A 59 14.90 21.23 23.91
N ASP A 60 16.17 21.33 23.51
CA ASP A 60 17.17 20.25 23.64
C ASP A 60 17.43 19.83 25.10
N SER A 61 17.23 20.74 26.07
CA SER A 61 17.35 20.45 27.49
C SER A 61 16.18 19.62 28.04
N LEU A 62 15.02 19.69 27.38
CA LEU A 62 13.83 18.93 27.75
C LEU A 62 13.81 17.52 27.16
N MET A 63 14.67 17.26 26.16
CA MET A 63 14.85 15.95 25.56
C MET A 63 15.62 15.02 26.50
N LYS A 64 15.03 13.86 26.81
CA LYS A 64 15.65 12.84 27.65
C LYS A 64 15.62 11.49 26.95
N ASP A 65 16.76 10.81 26.97
CA ASP A 65 16.86 9.45 26.45
C ASP A 65 16.03 8.49 27.32
N SER A 66 15.29 7.60 26.66
CA SER A 66 14.45 6.58 27.28
C SER A 66 14.63 5.25 26.55
N GLY A 67 15.53 4.42 27.06
CA GLY A 67 15.85 3.11 26.46
C GLY A 67 16.35 3.25 25.02
N LYS A 68 15.62 2.64 24.07
CA LYS A 68 15.96 2.68 22.64
C LYS A 68 15.70 4.06 22.01
N LYS A 69 14.76 4.84 22.54
CA LYS A 69 14.43 6.19 22.08
C LYS A 69 15.45 7.17 22.64
N GLN A 70 16.20 7.86 21.78
CA GLN A 70 17.38 8.64 22.18
C GLN A 70 17.36 10.10 21.66
N PRO A 71 16.35 10.91 22.02
CA PRO A 71 16.25 12.31 21.57
C PRO A 71 17.36 13.23 22.05
N ARG A 72 17.98 12.97 23.21
CA ARG A 72 19.11 13.78 23.68
C ARG A 72 20.35 13.54 22.81
N LYS A 73 20.56 12.31 22.33
CA LYS A 73 21.64 12.03 21.38
C LYS A 73 21.42 12.71 20.04
N TRP A 74 20.18 12.71 19.54
CA TRP A 74 19.84 13.47 18.33
C TRP A 74 20.16 14.96 18.49
N ALA A 75 19.72 15.57 19.60
CA ALA A 75 20.01 16.98 19.91
C ALA A 75 21.53 17.24 19.97
N THR A 76 22.29 16.35 20.62
CA THR A 76 23.75 16.46 20.71
C THR A 76 24.44 16.41 19.33
N VAL A 77 23.93 15.58 18.42
CA VAL A 77 24.45 15.52 17.03
C VAL A 77 24.13 16.82 16.29
N LYS A 78 22.90 17.33 16.42
CA LYS A 78 22.48 18.58 15.79
C LYS A 78 23.26 19.79 16.32
N GLU A 79 23.46 19.89 17.64
CA GLU A 79 24.27 20.94 18.26
C GLU A 79 25.70 20.98 17.69
N LYS A 80 26.34 19.81 17.52
CA LYS A 80 27.66 19.71 16.87
C LYS A 80 27.65 20.21 15.42
N LEU A 81 26.59 19.92 14.66
CA LEU A 81 26.45 20.40 13.29
C LEU A 81 26.26 21.92 13.26
N TYR A 82 25.46 22.48 14.17
CA TYR A 82 25.24 23.92 14.27
C TYR A 82 26.52 24.68 14.67
N LEU A 83 27.38 24.09 15.48
CA LEU A 83 28.70 24.67 15.78
C LEU A 83 29.60 24.80 14.54
N LEU A 84 29.45 23.93 13.55
CA LEU A 84 30.23 23.95 12.30
C LEU A 84 29.59 24.85 11.22
N GLN A 85 28.27 24.87 11.13
CA GLN A 85 27.52 25.51 10.04
C GLN A 85 26.89 26.86 10.44
N GLY A 86 26.88 27.19 11.73
CA GLY A 86 26.12 28.31 12.29
C GLY A 86 24.78 27.87 12.88
N TRP A 87 24.30 28.63 13.86
CA TRP A 87 23.04 28.38 14.54
C TRP A 87 21.85 28.68 13.61
N PRO A 88 20.94 27.72 13.37
CA PRO A 88 19.77 27.95 12.55
C PRO A 88 18.68 28.70 13.32
N THR A 89 17.62 29.08 12.60
CA THR A 89 16.41 29.60 13.24
C THR A 89 15.65 28.48 13.98
N TRP A 90 14.79 28.86 14.92
CA TRP A 90 13.92 27.91 15.61
C TRP A 90 13.03 27.13 14.63
N ALA A 91 12.53 27.79 13.57
CA ALA A 91 11.69 27.17 12.57
C ALA A 91 12.40 26.04 11.81
N THR A 92 13.67 26.24 11.46
CA THR A 92 14.50 25.22 10.79
C THR A 92 14.78 24.04 11.73
N HIS A 93 15.17 24.30 12.97
CA HIS A 93 15.41 23.24 13.95
C HIS A 93 14.13 22.43 14.25
N ARG A 94 12.99 23.12 14.37
CA ARG A 94 11.67 22.49 14.51
C ARG A 94 11.35 21.54 13.36
N GLN A 95 11.62 21.97 12.13
CA GLN A 95 11.40 21.13 10.95
C GLN A 95 12.31 19.90 10.97
N ASP A 96 13.61 20.07 11.25
CA ASP A 96 14.56 18.96 11.40
C ASP A 96 14.12 17.95 12.48
N PHE A 97 13.57 18.45 13.58
CA PHE A 97 13.04 17.62 14.66
C PHE A 97 11.82 16.83 14.19
N LEU A 98 10.81 17.50 13.63
CA LEU A 98 9.62 16.82 13.10
C LEU A 98 9.97 15.86 11.98
N GLU A 99 11.02 16.13 11.20
CA GLU A 99 11.56 15.26 10.17
C GLU A 99 12.16 13.98 10.75
N ALA A 100 12.91 14.11 11.84
CA ALA A 100 13.51 12.98 12.54
C ALA A 100 12.48 12.15 13.32
N TYR A 101 11.38 12.77 13.74
CA TYR A 101 10.29 12.17 14.52
C TYR A 101 8.97 12.11 13.74
N LYS A 102 9.03 11.90 12.43
CA LYS A 102 7.83 11.58 11.66
C LYS A 102 7.28 10.24 12.12
N THR A 103 5.96 10.16 12.30
CA THR A 103 5.28 8.87 12.26
C THR A 103 5.66 8.19 10.95
N THR A 104 6.12 6.95 11.04
CA THR A 104 6.35 6.07 9.88
C THR A 104 5.25 6.32 8.86
N ASP A 105 5.65 6.58 7.62
CA ASP A 105 4.76 6.81 6.48
C ASP A 105 3.52 5.90 6.60
N PRO A 106 2.29 6.44 6.60
CA PRO A 106 1.06 5.65 6.75
C PRO A 106 1.07 4.40 5.87
N LYS A 107 1.63 4.52 4.67
CA LYS A 107 1.85 3.42 3.74
C LYS A 107 2.80 2.35 4.27
N SER A 108 3.94 2.74 4.82
CA SER A 108 4.91 1.80 5.41
C SER A 108 4.37 1.13 6.66
N LYS A 109 3.59 1.84 7.49
CA LYS A 109 2.88 1.26 8.63
C LYS A 109 1.82 0.25 8.16
N ALA A 110 0.98 0.64 7.20
CA ALA A 110 -0.04 -0.21 6.62
C ALA A 110 0.55 -1.47 5.98
N MET A 111 1.69 -1.36 5.26
CA MET A 111 2.39 -2.53 4.70
C MET A 111 2.89 -3.50 5.79
N VAL A 112 3.39 -2.99 6.92
CA VAL A 112 3.85 -3.84 8.03
C VAL A 112 2.69 -4.51 8.75
N GLU A 113 1.59 -3.79 8.96
CA GLU A 113 0.37 -4.31 9.58
C GLU A 113 -0.33 -5.33 8.66
N LEU A 114 -0.34 -5.09 7.36
CA LEU A 114 -0.87 -6.01 6.34
C LEU A 114 -0.11 -7.35 6.35
N HIS A 115 1.22 -7.32 6.49
CA HIS A 115 2.03 -8.54 6.55
C HIS A 115 1.77 -9.40 7.81
N GLN A 116 1.27 -8.78 8.89
CA GLN A 116 1.02 -9.42 10.18
C GLN A 116 -0.47 -9.59 10.48
N ILE A 117 -1.33 -9.37 9.48
CA ILE A 117 -2.77 -9.42 9.70
C ILE A 117 -3.21 -10.84 10.09
N VAL A 118 -3.95 -10.94 11.19
CA VAL A 118 -4.53 -12.18 11.70
C VAL A 118 -5.92 -11.86 12.25
N GLN A 119 -6.91 -12.68 11.88
CA GLN A 119 -8.27 -12.61 12.39
C GLN A 119 -8.28 -12.92 13.88
N LYS A 120 -8.77 -11.99 14.70
CA LYS A 120 -8.84 -12.20 16.16
C LYS A 120 -9.90 -13.24 16.53
N ASP A 121 -9.74 -13.85 17.71
CA ASP A 121 -10.64 -14.93 18.18
C ASP A 121 -12.11 -14.53 18.24
N HIS A 122 -12.42 -13.27 18.55
CA HIS A 122 -13.76 -12.73 18.66
C HIS A 122 -14.23 -11.95 17.42
N GLU A 123 -13.40 -11.84 16.38
CA GLU A 123 -13.68 -11.03 15.20
C GLU A 123 -14.39 -11.85 14.12
N THR A 124 -15.44 -11.27 13.54
CA THR A 124 -16.14 -11.86 12.41
C THR A 124 -15.31 -11.74 11.13
N VAL A 125 -15.62 -12.58 10.14
CA VAL A 125 -14.93 -12.54 8.84
C VAL A 125 -15.15 -11.20 8.15
N ASN A 126 -16.34 -10.61 8.30
CA ASN A 126 -16.65 -9.32 7.71
C ASN A 126 -15.84 -8.18 8.33
N GLU A 127 -15.65 -8.18 9.65
CA GLU A 127 -14.81 -7.21 10.35
C GLU A 127 -13.34 -7.34 9.93
N TYR A 128 -12.83 -8.57 9.82
CA TYR A 128 -11.49 -8.84 9.29
C TYR A 128 -11.33 -8.35 7.84
N ASN A 129 -12.33 -8.55 6.98
CA ASN A 129 -12.30 -8.08 5.60
C ASN A 129 -12.27 -6.56 5.51
N VAL A 130 -13.03 -5.88 6.37
CA VAL A 130 -13.02 -4.41 6.45
C VAL A 130 -11.63 -3.91 6.88
N HIS A 131 -11.03 -4.54 7.89
CA HIS A 131 -9.68 -4.20 8.35
C HIS A 131 -8.63 -4.42 7.26
N PHE A 132 -8.66 -5.57 6.58
CA PHE A 132 -7.75 -5.90 5.48
C PHE A 132 -7.86 -4.88 4.32
N ASN A 133 -9.07 -4.54 3.89
CA ASN A 133 -9.29 -3.57 2.82
C ASN A 133 -8.88 -2.14 3.23
N THR A 134 -9.03 -1.79 4.50
CA THR A 134 -8.57 -0.50 5.04
C THR A 134 -7.04 -0.40 4.93
N LEU A 135 -6.32 -1.45 5.31
CA LEU A 135 -4.85 -1.50 5.19
C LEU A 135 -4.36 -1.46 3.74
N ILE A 136 -5.08 -2.10 2.80
CA ILE A 136 -4.78 -2.01 1.36
C ILE A 136 -4.92 -0.57 0.86
N ALA A 137 -5.97 0.13 1.29
CA ALA A 137 -6.20 1.52 0.92
C ALA A 137 -5.13 2.44 1.51
N GLU A 138 -4.75 2.26 2.78
CA GLU A 138 -3.69 3.02 3.43
C GLU A 138 -2.29 2.72 2.86
N ALA A 139 -2.07 1.51 2.32
CA ALA A 139 -0.86 1.13 1.61
C ALA A 139 -0.82 1.61 0.14
N GLU A 140 -1.89 2.25 -0.35
CA GLU A 140 -2.04 2.73 -1.74
C GLU A 140 -1.80 1.62 -2.79
N ILE A 141 -2.25 0.39 -2.52
CA ILE A 141 -2.07 -0.72 -3.46
C ILE A 141 -3.10 -0.58 -4.59
N VAL A 142 -2.62 -0.22 -5.79
CA VAL A 142 -3.46 0.11 -6.96
C VAL A 142 -4.15 -1.12 -7.56
N ASN A 143 -3.60 -2.33 -7.37
CA ASN A 143 -4.15 -3.57 -7.94
C ASN A 143 -4.06 -4.74 -6.94
N PRO A 144 -4.99 -4.84 -5.97
CA PRO A 144 -4.98 -5.92 -4.98
C PRO A 144 -5.21 -7.31 -5.59
N ASP A 145 -6.00 -7.42 -6.65
CA ASP A 145 -6.36 -8.72 -7.27
C ASP A 145 -5.27 -9.33 -8.16
N ALA A 146 -4.28 -8.51 -8.57
CA ALA A 146 -3.15 -8.96 -9.38
C ALA A 146 -1.98 -9.49 -8.55
N ASP A 147 -1.98 -9.20 -7.24
CA ASP A 147 -0.88 -9.52 -6.35
C ASP A 147 -1.15 -10.85 -5.62
N GLY A 148 -0.64 -11.96 -6.17
CA GLY A 148 -0.80 -13.28 -5.56
C GLY A 148 -0.25 -13.36 -4.12
N ASN A 149 0.63 -12.44 -3.73
CA ASN A 149 1.13 -12.32 -2.38
C ASN A 149 0.05 -11.83 -1.41
N LEU A 150 -0.83 -10.93 -1.86
CA LEU A 150 -1.89 -10.33 -1.06
C LEU A 150 -2.99 -11.35 -0.74
N LEU A 151 -3.38 -12.18 -1.71
CA LEU A 151 -4.29 -13.31 -1.48
C LEU A 151 -3.70 -14.33 -0.49
N GLN A 152 -2.39 -14.59 -0.59
CA GLN A 152 -1.71 -15.49 0.34
C GLN A 152 -1.65 -14.91 1.77
N GLN A 153 -1.42 -13.60 1.91
CA GLN A 153 -1.44 -12.92 3.22
C GLN A 153 -2.85 -12.94 3.83
N TYR A 154 -3.88 -12.67 3.02
CA TYR A 154 -5.27 -12.75 3.45
C TYR A 154 -5.66 -14.14 3.98
N LEU A 155 -5.33 -15.19 3.22
CA LEU A 155 -5.65 -16.58 3.58
C LEU A 155 -4.86 -17.06 4.80
N ARG A 156 -3.63 -16.56 5.01
CA ARG A 156 -2.80 -16.88 6.17
C ARG A 156 -3.33 -16.24 7.45
N GLY A 157 -3.89 -15.03 7.35
CA GLY A 157 -4.46 -14.34 8.50
C GLY A 157 -5.85 -14.83 8.91
N LEU A 158 -6.58 -15.49 8.01
CA LEU A 158 -7.91 -16.03 8.30
C LEU A 158 -7.85 -17.26 9.23
N LYS A 159 -8.87 -17.47 10.07
CA LYS A 159 -8.95 -18.66 10.94
C LYS A 159 -8.80 -19.94 10.13
N GLU A 160 -7.97 -20.86 10.63
CA GLU A 160 -7.52 -22.05 9.90
C GLU A 160 -8.68 -22.96 9.42
N SER A 161 -9.76 -23.05 10.19
CA SER A 161 -10.97 -23.80 9.79
C SER A 161 -11.65 -23.19 8.55
N LEU A 162 -11.72 -21.86 8.50
CA LEU A 162 -12.36 -21.13 7.41
C LEU A 162 -11.44 -21.01 6.19
N ALA A 163 -10.14 -20.80 6.41
CA ALA A 163 -9.12 -20.80 5.37
C ALA A 163 -9.08 -22.15 4.65
N ARG A 164 -9.13 -23.26 5.40
CA ARG A 164 -9.21 -24.61 4.83
C ARG A 164 -10.49 -24.83 4.02
N GLN A 165 -11.64 -24.31 4.48
CA GLN A 165 -12.89 -24.41 3.73
C GLN A 165 -12.86 -23.59 2.43
N LEU A 166 -12.32 -22.38 2.44
CA LEU A 166 -12.19 -21.54 1.25
C LEU A 166 -11.18 -22.11 0.24
N ILE A 167 -10.04 -22.61 0.71
CA ILE A 167 -9.05 -23.28 -0.14
C ILE A 167 -9.65 -24.57 -0.73
N ALA A 168 -10.34 -25.38 0.08
CA ALA A 168 -11.01 -26.56 -0.41
C ALA A 168 -12.06 -26.22 -1.48
N HIS A 169 -12.88 -25.19 -1.25
CA HIS A 169 -13.90 -24.76 -2.22
C HIS A 169 -13.28 -24.16 -3.49
N MET A 170 -12.16 -23.44 -3.41
CA MET A 170 -11.41 -22.95 -4.58
C MET A 170 -10.79 -24.07 -5.39
N LEU A 171 -10.17 -25.07 -4.74
CA LEU A 171 -9.59 -26.24 -5.41
C LEU A 171 -10.67 -27.12 -6.07
N ILE A 172 -11.84 -27.25 -5.42
CA ILE A 172 -12.99 -27.95 -5.98
C ILE A 172 -13.52 -27.23 -7.24
N ASN A 173 -13.68 -25.91 -7.20
CA ASN A 173 -14.17 -25.15 -8.35
C ASN A 173 -13.15 -25.12 -9.51
N ALA A 174 -11.85 -25.08 -9.20
CA ALA A 174 -10.79 -25.22 -10.20
C ALA A 174 -10.82 -26.62 -10.87
N ALA A 175 -11.00 -27.69 -10.10
CA ALA A 175 -11.14 -29.04 -10.62
C ALA A 175 -12.41 -29.21 -11.48
N LEU A 176 -13.54 -28.63 -11.05
CA LEU A 176 -14.80 -28.67 -11.79
C LEU A 176 -14.73 -27.88 -13.11
N SER A 177 -13.96 -26.79 -13.15
CA SER A 177 -13.76 -26.02 -14.39
C SER A 177 -12.93 -26.76 -15.46
N GLN A 178 -12.07 -27.72 -15.06
CA GLN A 178 -11.35 -28.60 -15.99
C GLN A 178 -12.17 -29.82 -16.45
N GLN A 179 -13.26 -30.18 -15.75
CA GLN A 179 -14.07 -31.36 -16.07
C GLN A 179 -15.20 -31.10 -17.09
N MET A 180 -15.38 -29.87 -17.57
CA MET A 180 -16.42 -29.51 -18.55
C MET A 180 -16.00 -29.65 -20.03
N HIS A 181 -14.96 -30.43 -20.36
CA HIS A 181 -14.72 -30.90 -21.73
C HIS A 181 -14.70 -32.43 -21.77
N LEU A 182 -15.89 -33.04 -21.85
CA LEU A 182 -16.05 -34.42 -22.33
C LEU A 182 -16.16 -34.40 -23.86
N PRO A 183 -15.41 -35.22 -24.62
CA PRO A 183 -15.75 -35.51 -25.99
C PRO A 183 -16.89 -36.53 -26.00
N THR A 184 -18.10 -36.09 -26.36
CA THR A 184 -19.25 -36.97 -26.57
C THR A 184 -18.99 -37.81 -27.81
N ASN A 185 -18.63 -39.09 -27.62
CA ASN A 185 -18.61 -40.09 -28.65
C ASN A 185 -19.90 -40.93 -28.52
N SER A 186 -20.72 -40.98 -29.58
CA SER A 186 -21.92 -41.81 -29.64
C SER A 186 -22.07 -42.29 -31.08
N GLY A 187 -21.71 -43.55 -31.32
CA GLY A 187 -21.86 -44.20 -32.63
C GLY A 187 -23.25 -44.79 -32.83
N THR A 188 -23.63 -44.97 -34.10
CA THR A 188 -24.52 -46.06 -34.56
C THR A 188 -24.28 -46.36 -36.04
N ALA A 189 -24.56 -47.61 -36.41
CA ALA A 189 -23.94 -48.38 -37.48
C ALA A 189 -24.75 -48.44 -38.81
N THR A 190 -24.00 -48.46 -39.93
CA THR A 190 -24.09 -49.40 -41.06
C THR A 190 -25.26 -49.38 -42.10
N THR A 191 -24.83 -49.34 -43.38
CA THR A 191 -25.36 -49.91 -44.66
C THR A 191 -26.36 -49.16 -45.57
N THR A 192 -25.79 -48.67 -46.68
CA THR A 192 -26.04 -49.02 -48.11
C THR A 192 -27.24 -48.45 -48.90
N SER A 193 -26.85 -47.72 -49.96
CA SER A 193 -27.39 -47.57 -51.33
C SER A 193 -28.65 -46.74 -51.64
N THR A 194 -28.38 -45.69 -52.45
CA THR A 194 -29.11 -45.23 -53.64
C THR A 194 -30.55 -44.70 -53.48
N SER A 195 -30.74 -43.40 -53.67
CA SER A 195 -31.35 -42.89 -54.92
C SER A 195 -31.41 -41.35 -54.91
N SER A 196 -31.08 -40.81 -56.07
CA SER A 196 -31.21 -39.41 -56.47
C SER A 196 -32.66 -38.91 -56.41
N THR A 197 -32.91 -37.73 -55.86
CA THR A 197 -33.70 -36.63 -56.48
C THR A 197 -33.85 -35.41 -55.55
N ARG A 198 -33.16 -34.32 -55.94
CA ARG A 198 -33.51 -32.88 -55.87
C ARG A 198 -34.01 -32.22 -54.56
N ASP A 199 -33.34 -31.10 -54.21
CA ASP A 199 -33.92 -29.75 -54.27
C ASP A 199 -32.82 -28.73 -54.66
N PRO A 200 -32.92 -27.97 -55.77
CA PRO A 200 -31.93 -26.97 -56.16
C PRO A 200 -31.91 -25.70 -55.28
N ASN A 201 -32.77 -25.58 -54.27
CA ASN A 201 -32.80 -24.46 -53.34
C ASN A 201 -32.67 -24.86 -51.85
N ALA A 202 -32.23 -26.08 -51.55
CA ALA A 202 -31.79 -26.43 -50.21
C ALA A 202 -30.34 -25.94 -49.98
N MET A 203 -30.21 -24.74 -49.39
CA MET A 203 -28.94 -24.25 -48.86
C MET A 203 -28.69 -24.92 -47.51
N ASP A 204 -27.73 -25.84 -47.45
CA ASP A 204 -27.29 -26.47 -46.20
C ASP A 204 -25.84 -26.09 -45.88
N VAL A 205 -25.58 -26.04 -44.58
CA VAL A 205 -24.31 -26.10 -43.84
C VAL A 205 -23.27 -24.96 -43.88
N ASP A 206 -23.03 -24.41 -42.68
CA ASP A 206 -21.71 -24.28 -42.04
C ASP A 206 -20.61 -23.47 -42.74
N ALA A 207 -20.98 -22.30 -43.28
CA ALA A 207 -20.00 -21.27 -43.59
C ALA A 207 -19.59 -20.49 -42.32
N LEU A 208 -18.31 -20.63 -41.97
CA LEU A 208 -17.47 -19.80 -41.09
C LEU A 208 -17.07 -20.42 -39.72
N ASN A 209 -16.47 -21.61 -39.78
CA ASN A 209 -15.29 -21.87 -38.95
C ASN A 209 -14.08 -21.20 -39.63
N THR A 210 -13.73 -20.00 -39.19
CA THR A 210 -12.52 -19.26 -39.59
C THR A 210 -11.27 -19.97 -39.07
N GLY A 211 -10.92 -21.07 -39.71
CA GLY A 211 -9.62 -21.71 -39.61
C GLY A 211 -8.60 -20.98 -40.48
N GLN A 212 -7.76 -20.16 -39.83
CA GLN A 212 -6.34 -19.96 -40.14
C GLN A 212 -5.94 -19.94 -41.63
N SER A 213 -6.27 -18.86 -42.33
CA SER A 213 -5.70 -18.54 -43.65
C SER A 213 -4.79 -17.31 -43.56
N GLY A 214 -3.70 -17.43 -42.80
CA GLY A 214 -2.68 -16.38 -42.69
C GLY A 214 -1.23 -16.83 -42.83
N ILE A 215 -0.94 -18.12 -42.74
CA ILE A 215 0.45 -18.58 -42.71
C ILE A 215 0.92 -19.01 -44.11
N LYS A 216 1.97 -18.32 -44.59
CA LYS A 216 2.67 -18.65 -45.83
C LYS A 216 3.74 -19.69 -45.55
N CYS A 217 3.81 -20.72 -46.38
CA CYS A 217 4.86 -21.71 -46.33
C CYS A 217 6.18 -21.07 -46.78
N TYR A 218 7.22 -21.13 -45.95
CA TYR A 218 8.55 -20.58 -46.29
C TYR A 218 9.33 -21.47 -47.27
N ASN A 219 8.84 -22.66 -47.61
CA ASN A 219 9.46 -23.53 -48.61
C ASN A 219 8.94 -23.26 -50.04
N CYS A 220 7.61 -23.16 -50.21
CA CYS A 220 6.99 -23.03 -51.54
C CYS A 220 6.22 -21.73 -51.78
N GLY A 221 6.11 -20.87 -50.76
CA GLY A 221 5.41 -19.59 -50.84
C GLY A 221 3.89 -19.66 -50.85
N LYS A 222 3.28 -20.86 -50.80
CA LYS A 222 1.82 -21.03 -50.80
C LYS A 222 1.23 -20.92 -49.39
N PHE A 223 0.01 -20.40 -49.28
CA PHE A 223 -0.69 -20.22 -48.01
C PHE A 223 -1.43 -21.50 -47.57
N GLY A 224 -1.69 -21.64 -46.28
CA GLY A 224 -2.50 -22.71 -45.70
C GLY A 224 -1.73 -23.87 -45.07
N HIS A 225 -0.38 -23.81 -45.05
CA HIS A 225 0.47 -24.74 -44.32
C HIS A 225 1.84 -24.09 -44.01
N ILE A 226 2.58 -24.62 -43.04
CA ILE A 226 3.95 -24.19 -42.72
C ILE A 226 5.00 -25.12 -43.36
N SER A 227 6.27 -24.70 -43.43
CA SER A 227 7.35 -25.45 -44.10
C SER A 227 7.61 -26.87 -43.59
N ARG A 228 7.05 -27.25 -42.44
CA ARG A 228 7.11 -28.60 -41.89
C ARG A 228 6.10 -29.56 -42.53
N GLU A 229 5.01 -29.04 -43.08
CA GLU A 229 3.89 -29.79 -43.67
C GLU A 229 3.91 -29.75 -45.20
N CYS A 230 4.98 -29.18 -45.78
CA CYS A 230 5.11 -29.05 -47.23
C CYS A 230 5.55 -30.39 -47.85
N ARG A 231 4.79 -30.86 -48.85
CA ARG A 231 5.07 -32.12 -49.58
C ARG A 231 6.09 -31.96 -50.72
N GLN A 232 6.65 -30.77 -50.92
CA GLN A 232 7.69 -30.53 -51.92
C GLN A 232 9.09 -30.74 -51.31
N PRO A 233 10.05 -31.31 -52.06
CA PRO A 233 11.43 -31.38 -51.61
C PRO A 233 11.97 -29.96 -51.37
N ARG A 234 12.84 -29.83 -50.37
CA ARG A 234 13.56 -28.58 -50.08
C ARG A 234 14.67 -28.33 -51.09
#